data_AF-A0A936PY73-F1
#
_entry.id   AF-A0A936PY73-F1
#
_cell.length_a   1.000
_cell.length_b   1.000
_cell.length_c   1.000
_cell.angle_alpha   90.00
_cell.angle_beta   90.00
_cell.angle_gamma   90.00
#
_symmetry.space_group_name_H-M   'P 1'
#
loop_
_entity.id
_entity.type
_entity.pdbx_description
1 polymer ?
#
loop_
_entity_poly.entity_id
_entity_poly.type
_entity_poly.pdbx_seq_one_letter_code
_entity_poly.pdbx_strand_id
1 'polypeptide(L)' 'MLAPPPEVTPPEELVVKPPPELDGDGDGLLLSQGDCDDTNPNIFPGAKERWFDGVDSDCDGKNNR' A
#
# COMPACT_ATOMS: atom_id res chain seq x y z
N MET A 1 -20.44 -27.69 -14.36
CA MET A 1 -19.83 -27.72 -13.03
C MET A 1 -18.99 -26.48 -12.94
N LEU A 2 -19.45 -25.49 -12.17
CA LEU A 2 -18.78 -24.21 -12.04
C LEU A 2 -17.44 -24.49 -11.35
N ALA A 3 -16.33 -24.28 -12.04
CA ALA A 3 -15.03 -24.38 -11.40
C ALA A 3 -15.01 -23.39 -10.23
N PRO A 4 -14.54 -23.78 -9.04
CA PRO A 4 -14.31 -22.81 -7.98
C PRO A 4 -13.44 -21.67 -8.53
N PRO A 5 -13.68 -20.40 -8.14
CA PRO A 5 -12.79 -19.31 -8.50
C PRO A 5 -11.37 -19.72 -8.10
N PRO A 6 -10.34 -19.42 -8.90
CA PRO A 6 -8.97 -19.78 -8.56
C PRO A 6 -8.68 -19.21 -7.18
N GLU A 7 -8.41 -20.10 -6.23
CA GLU A 7 -8.00 -19.74 -4.89
C GLU A 7 -6.61 -19.11 -5.02
N VAL A 8 -6.56 -17.79 -5.13
CA VAL A 8 -5.31 -17.03 -5.23
C VAL A 8 -4.73 -16.92 -3.83
N THR A 9 -4.11 -18.00 -3.37
CA THR A 9 -3.10 -17.89 -2.32
C THR A 9 -1.95 -18.85 -2.64
N PRO A 10 -0.77 -18.32 -3.01
CA PRO A 10 0.47 -19.01 -2.67
C PRO A 10 1.38 -18.15 -1.78
N PRO A 11 2.31 -18.82 -1.09
CA PRO A 11 2.85 -18.46 0.21
C PRO A 11 3.97 -17.43 0.11
N GLU A 12 4.35 -16.86 1.26
CA GLU A 12 5.45 -15.91 1.49
C GLU A 12 6.55 -15.85 0.41
N GLU A 13 6.92 -14.63 -0.01
CA GLU A 13 8.16 -14.25 -0.71
C GLU A 13 8.12 -14.04 -2.24
N LEU A 14 7.46 -12.95 -2.69
CA LEU A 14 8.02 -12.03 -3.70
C LEU A 14 7.25 -10.70 -3.62
N VAL A 15 7.96 -9.59 -3.39
CA VAL A 15 7.42 -8.22 -3.33
C VAL A 15 6.88 -7.81 -4.71
N VAL A 16 5.69 -8.28 -5.07
CA VAL A 16 4.96 -7.77 -6.22
C VAL A 16 4.08 -6.65 -5.68
N LYS A 17 4.54 -5.40 -5.84
CA LYS A 17 3.64 -4.25 -5.65
C LYS A 17 2.38 -4.53 -6.48
N PRO A 18 1.19 -4.40 -5.89
CA PRO A 18 -0.06 -4.54 -6.63
C PRO A 18 -0.06 -3.60 -7.85
N PRO A 19 -0.86 -3.93 -8.88
CA PRO A 19 -1.12 -2.99 -9.97
C PRO A 19 -1.64 -1.67 -9.38
N PRO A 20 -1.23 -0.50 -9.88
CA PRO A 20 -1.62 0.82 -9.34
C PRO A 20 -3.12 1.14 -9.43
N GLU A 21 -3.91 0.22 -9.97
CA GLU A 21 -5.37 0.25 -10.09
C GLU A 21 -6.07 -0.56 -8.99
N LEU A 22 -5.30 -1.29 -8.16
CA LEU A 22 -5.78 -2.02 -6.99
C LEU A 22 -5.25 -1.35 -5.71
N ASP A 23 -6.03 -1.49 -4.64
CA ASP A 23 -5.68 -1.09 -3.28
C ASP A 23 -5.05 -2.31 -2.62
N GLY A 24 -3.73 -2.32 -2.55
CA GLY A 24 -2.92 -3.46 -2.17
C GLY A 24 -2.87 -3.76 -0.69
N ASP A 25 -3.00 -2.72 0.11
CA ASP A 25 -2.81 -2.78 1.55
C ASP A 25 -4.12 -2.55 2.33
N GLY A 26 -5.17 -2.13 1.64
CA GLY A 26 -6.51 -1.97 2.17
C GLY A 26 -6.71 -0.69 2.96
N ASP A 27 -5.91 0.36 2.73
CA ASP A 27 -6.08 1.68 3.32
C ASP A 27 -7.21 2.51 2.67
N GLY A 28 -7.71 2.03 1.53
CA GLY A 28 -8.77 2.66 0.75
C GLY A 28 -8.27 3.64 -0.32
N LEU A 29 -6.97 3.67 -0.61
CA LEU A 29 -6.33 4.51 -1.61
C LEU A 29 -5.52 3.66 -2.59
N LEU A 30 -5.64 4.02 -3.87
CA LEU A 30 -4.78 3.47 -4.92
C LEU A 30 -3.48 4.29 -5.01
N LEU A 31 -2.42 3.68 -5.56
CA LEU A 31 -1.22 4.43 -6.00
C LEU A 31 -1.60 5.62 -6.91
N SER A 32 -2.58 5.43 -7.78
CA SER A 32 -3.08 6.48 -8.69
C SER A 32 -3.81 7.63 -7.98
N GLN A 33 -4.21 7.44 -6.72
CA GLN A 33 -4.88 8.44 -5.88
C GLN A 33 -3.92 9.16 -4.92
N GLY A 34 -2.63 8.82 -4.93
CA GLY A 34 -1.60 9.49 -4.16
C GLY A 34 -1.04 8.68 -2.98
N ASP A 35 -1.45 7.42 -2.82
CA ASP A 35 -0.71 6.51 -1.96
C ASP A 35 0.69 6.23 -2.55
N CYS A 36 1.71 6.32 -1.69
CA CYS A 36 3.11 6.13 -2.03
C CYS A 36 3.60 4.71 -1.72
N ASP A 37 2.92 3.96 -0.84
CA ASP A 37 3.26 2.59 -0.45
C ASP A 37 2.05 1.67 -0.26
N ASP A 38 1.50 1.25 -1.40
CA ASP A 38 0.47 0.22 -1.65
C ASP A 38 0.73 -1.19 -1.07
N THR A 39 1.66 -1.29 -0.12
CA THR A 39 1.96 -2.51 0.64
C THR A 39 1.85 -2.29 2.15
N ASN A 40 1.56 -1.07 2.61
CA ASN A 40 1.54 -0.71 4.02
C ASN A 40 0.41 0.28 4.35
N PRO A 41 -0.67 -0.18 5.00
CA PRO A 41 -1.87 0.63 5.21
C PRO A 41 -1.70 1.74 6.27
N ASN A 42 -0.48 1.93 6.79
CA ASN A 42 -0.12 3.03 7.67
C ASN A 42 0.64 4.15 6.94
N ILE A 43 0.96 3.96 5.66
CA ILE A 43 1.61 4.96 4.81
C ILE A 43 0.59 5.39 3.78
N PHE A 44 0.05 6.60 3.97
CA PHE A 44 -1.00 7.12 3.11
C PHE A 44 -1.14 8.63 3.29
N PRO A 45 -1.69 9.36 2.30
CA PRO A 45 -2.03 10.77 2.42
C PRO A 45 -2.72 11.14 3.74
N GLY A 46 -2.00 11.86 4.61
CA GLY A 46 -2.51 12.32 5.91
C GLY A 46 -2.40 11.30 7.05
N ALA A 47 -1.67 10.20 6.87
CA ALA A 47 -1.26 9.35 7.97
C ALA A 47 -0.43 10.13 8.99
N LYS A 48 -0.30 9.58 10.21
CA LYS A 48 0.50 10.21 11.24
C LYS A 48 1.98 9.97 10.97
N GLU A 49 2.70 11.03 10.66
CA GLU A 49 4.13 10.96 10.47
C GLU A 49 4.91 11.01 11.81
N ARG A 50 6.11 10.41 11.77
CA ARG A 50 7.10 10.52 12.85
C ARG A 50 8.27 11.34 12.35
N TRP A 51 8.63 12.35 13.14
CA TRP A 51 9.72 13.26 12.81
C TRP A 51 11.04 12.53 12.62
N PHE A 52 11.62 12.67 11.42
CA PHE A 52 12.97 12.25 11.07
C PHE A 52 13.26 10.76 11.29
N ASP A 53 12.25 9.88 11.22
CA ASP A 53 12.49 8.43 11.26
C ASP A 53 12.91 7.85 9.90
N GLY A 54 12.93 8.69 8.86
CA GLY A 54 13.37 8.33 7.52
C GLY A 54 12.24 7.87 6.60
N VAL A 55 11.00 7.77 7.10
CA VAL A 55 9.83 7.32 6.35
C VAL A 55 8.91 8.51 6.08
N ASP A 56 8.52 8.70 4.83
CA ASP A 56 7.41 9.58 4.44
C ASP A 56 6.12 8.81 4.67
N SER A 57 5.52 8.97 5.85
CA SER A 57 4.32 8.20 6.19
C SER A 57 3.05 8.85 5.66
N ASP A 58 3.06 10.18 5.47
CA ASP A 58 1.88 10.94 5.03
C ASP A 58 1.86 11.23 3.52
N CYS A 59 2.80 10.66 2.77
CA CYS A 59 3.00 10.78 1.32
C CYS A 59 3.07 12.24 0.83
N ASP A 60 3.63 13.15 1.64
CA ASP A 60 3.77 14.58 1.29
C ASP A 60 5.11 14.93 0.60
N GLY A 61 5.97 13.94 0.40
CA GLY A 61 7.31 14.07 -0.15
C GLY A 61 8.38 14.47 0.86
N LYS A 62 8.08 14.45 2.17
CA LYS A 62 8.98 14.75 3.28
C LYS A 62 8.80 13.72 4.39
N ASN A 63 9.57 13.84 5.46
CA ASN A 63 9.58 12.92 6.61
C ASN A 63 9.72 13.70 7.93
N ASN A 64 9.05 14.84 7.99
CA ASN A 64 9.28 15.88 8.98
C ASN A 64 8.03 16.35 9.73
N ARG A 65 6.94 15.59 9.68
CA ARG A 65 5.64 15.99 10.25
C ARG A 65 5.15 15.16 11.42
#